data_AF-A0A3N0BK42-F1
#
_entry.id   AF-A0A3N0BK42-F1
#
_cell.length_a   1.000
_cell.length_b   1.000
_cell.length_c   1.000
_cell.angle_alpha   90.00
_cell.angle_beta   90.00
_cell.angle_gamma   90.00
#
_symmetry.space_group_name_H-M   'P 1'
#
loop_
_entity.id
_entity.type
_entity.pdbx_description
1 polymer ?
#
loop_
_entity_poly.entity_id
_entity_poly.type
_entity_poly.pdbx_seq_one_letter_code
_entity_poly.pdbx_strand_id
1 'polypeptide(L)'
;MPFAKPRFSVIGVCALAVFAAALSGCTSGQHQVIDANEACVSCHPDGKAVRFWGADVPADVIESGTAVTVRTDAVSVLVCEPAFTSEDGSSFVPVLDSAVSTRGEETIVRLADGLWALCTDHDGSVRAQLVHVSSSSPHAAVVEL
;
A
#
# COMPACT_ATOMS: atom_id res chain seq x y z
N MET A 1 -49.11 17.62 26.58
CA MET A 1 -49.24 17.50 25.12
C MET A 1 -47.92 17.94 24.51
N PRO A 2 -47.27 17.10 23.69
CA PRO A 2 -45.84 17.16 23.41
C PRO A 2 -45.45 18.24 22.39
N PHE A 3 -44.35 18.94 22.67
CA PHE A 3 -43.62 19.76 21.72
C PHE A 3 -43.01 18.87 20.63
N ALA A 4 -43.41 19.11 19.38
CA ALA A 4 -42.85 18.46 18.20
C ALA A 4 -41.45 19.02 17.89
N LYS A 5 -40.45 18.13 17.76
CA LYS A 5 -39.13 18.44 17.20
C LYS A 5 -39.15 18.24 15.69
N PRO A 6 -38.65 19.17 14.85
CA PRO A 6 -38.46 18.90 13.44
C PRO A 6 -37.31 17.91 13.23
N ARG A 7 -37.62 16.84 12.50
CA ARG A 7 -36.67 15.85 12.00
C ARG A 7 -36.02 16.42 10.74
N PHE A 8 -34.77 16.88 10.84
CA PHE A 8 -33.96 17.12 9.64
C PHE A 8 -33.36 15.79 9.20
N SER A 9 -34.07 15.14 8.27
CA SER A 9 -33.53 14.09 7.42
C SER A 9 -32.66 14.77 6.38
N VAL A 10 -31.33 14.68 6.52
CA VAL A 10 -30.41 15.00 5.43
C VAL A 10 -30.14 13.68 4.72
N ILE A 11 -30.76 13.56 3.54
CA ILE A 11 -30.53 12.50 2.58
C ILE A 11 -29.08 12.60 2.13
N GLY A 12 -28.36 11.50 2.31
CA GLY A 12 -26.99 11.34 1.87
C GLY A 12 -26.88 11.35 0.35
N VAL A 13 -25.86 12.05 -0.13
CA VAL A 13 -25.23 11.81 -1.42
C VAL A 13 -23.73 11.83 -1.15
N CYS A 14 -23.18 10.68 -0.76
CA CYS A 14 -21.75 10.45 -0.93
C CYS A 14 -21.54 10.28 -2.43
N ALA A 15 -21.13 11.36 -3.10
CA ALA A 15 -20.62 11.29 -4.46
C ALA A 15 -19.36 10.42 -4.42
N LEU A 16 -19.53 9.14 -4.72
CA LEU A 16 -18.44 8.21 -4.98
C LEU A 16 -17.77 8.70 -6.26
N ALA A 17 -16.66 9.43 -6.13
CA ALA A 17 -15.81 9.76 -7.26
C ALA A 17 -15.21 8.44 -7.76
N VAL A 18 -15.83 7.86 -8.78
CA VAL A 18 -15.24 6.77 -9.56
C VAL A 18 -14.06 7.37 -10.31
N PHE A 19 -12.87 7.31 -9.71
CA PHE A 19 -11.63 7.46 -10.44
C PHE A 19 -11.51 6.23 -11.35
N ALA A 20 -11.96 6.38 -12.59
CA ALA A 20 -11.55 5.47 -13.66
C ALA A 20 -10.05 5.71 -13.90
N ALA A 21 -9.21 5.00 -13.15
CA ALA A 21 -7.81 4.86 -13.50
C ALA A 21 -7.74 4.23 -14.89
N ALA A 22 -7.35 5.04 -15.87
CA ALA A 22 -7.03 4.56 -17.19
C ALA A 22 -5.93 3.50 -17.04
N LEU A 23 -6.24 2.29 -17.54
CA LEU A 23 -5.37 1.11 -17.54
C LEU A 23 -4.14 1.41 -18.42
N SER A 24 -3.14 2.07 -17.84
CA SER A 24 -1.86 2.38 -18.47
C SER A 24 -0.85 1.31 -18.07
N GLY A 25 -0.62 0.37 -18.99
CA GLY A 25 0.70 -0.22 -19.20
C GLY A 25 1.20 -1.24 -18.18
N CYS A 26 0.79 -2.50 -18.34
CA CYS A 26 1.57 -3.65 -17.86
C CYS A 26 2.90 -3.71 -18.65
N THR A 27 3.90 -2.94 -18.22
CA THR A 27 5.30 -3.33 -18.40
C THR A 27 5.59 -4.51 -17.47
N SER A 28 6.67 -5.26 -17.70
CA SER A 28 7.12 -6.40 -16.91
C SER A 28 7.61 -6.02 -15.48
N GLY A 29 6.94 -5.05 -14.86
CA GLY A 29 7.22 -4.47 -13.55
C GLY A 29 6.18 -4.85 -12.49
N GLN A 30 6.37 -4.30 -11.30
CA GLN A 30 5.52 -4.50 -10.13
C GLN A 30 4.02 -4.33 -10.47
N HIS A 31 3.17 -5.16 -9.87
CA HIS A 31 1.72 -5.07 -10.00
C HIS A 31 1.18 -3.70 -9.53
N GLN A 32 0.05 -3.24 -10.07
CA GLN A 32 -0.59 -2.02 -9.57
C GLN A 32 -0.95 -2.15 -8.08
N VAL A 33 -0.96 -1.02 -7.35
CA VAL A 33 -1.48 -0.98 -5.97
C VAL A 33 -3.01 -1.13 -6.04
N ILE A 34 -3.58 -2.01 -5.22
CA ILE A 34 -5.03 -2.22 -5.14
C ILE A 34 -5.56 -1.84 -3.77
N ASP A 35 -6.85 -1.48 -3.69
CA ASP A 35 -7.50 -1.20 -2.40
C ASP A 35 -7.63 -2.49 -1.56
N ALA A 36 -7.64 -2.36 -0.23
CA ALA A 36 -7.79 -3.49 0.70
C ALA A 36 -9.03 -4.38 0.47
N ASN A 37 -10.07 -3.83 -0.17
CA ASN A 37 -11.32 -4.55 -0.47
C ASN A 37 -11.39 -5.06 -1.92
N GLU A 38 -10.37 -4.77 -2.74
CA GLU A 38 -10.31 -5.21 -4.12
C GLU A 38 -9.75 -6.63 -4.19
N ALA A 39 -10.53 -7.56 -4.74
CA ALA A 39 -10.08 -8.93 -4.89
C ALA A 39 -9.28 -9.09 -6.21
N CYS A 40 -8.22 -9.90 -6.19
CA CYS A 40 -7.45 -10.20 -7.41
C CYS A 40 -8.32 -10.77 -8.55
N VAL A 41 -9.48 -11.38 -8.23
CA VAL A 41 -10.43 -11.89 -9.24
C VAL A 41 -11.03 -10.79 -10.11
N SER A 42 -11.06 -9.54 -9.62
CA SER A 42 -11.46 -8.38 -10.40
C SER A 42 -10.54 -8.14 -11.59
N CYS A 43 -9.25 -8.54 -11.47
CA CYS A 43 -8.25 -8.41 -12.53
C CYS A 43 -7.91 -9.76 -13.20
N HIS A 44 -8.09 -10.87 -12.49
CA HIS A 44 -7.75 -12.23 -12.95
C HIS A 44 -8.91 -13.21 -12.67
N PRO A 45 -9.76 -13.52 -13.67
CA PRO A 45 -11.02 -14.26 -13.44
C PRO A 45 -10.83 -15.68 -12.86
N ASP A 46 -9.67 -16.30 -13.08
CA ASP A 46 -9.34 -17.62 -12.51
C ASP A 46 -8.87 -17.55 -11.04
N GLY A 47 -8.75 -16.33 -10.50
CA GLY A 47 -8.19 -16.05 -9.18
C GLY A 47 -6.68 -16.30 -9.12
N LYS A 48 -6.05 -15.73 -8.09
CA LYS A 48 -4.67 -16.02 -7.75
C LYS A 48 -4.60 -16.31 -6.27
N ALA A 49 -3.96 -17.43 -5.91
CA ALA A 49 -3.68 -17.70 -4.51
C ALA A 49 -2.73 -16.60 -4.01
N VAL A 50 -3.15 -15.91 -2.96
CA VAL A 50 -2.35 -14.91 -2.26
C VAL A 50 -2.00 -15.41 -0.88
N ARG A 51 -0.78 -15.12 -0.43
CA ARG A 51 -0.31 -15.42 0.92
C ARG A 51 0.21 -14.15 1.56
N PHE A 52 -0.22 -13.86 2.79
CA PHE A 52 0.39 -12.86 3.63
C PHE A 52 1.47 -13.53 4.47
N TRP A 53 2.64 -12.90 4.56
CA TRP A 53 3.80 -13.56 5.14
C TRP A 53 3.73 -13.61 6.67
N GLY A 54 4.08 -14.77 7.23
CA GLY A 54 4.25 -15.00 8.67
C GLY A 54 5.71 -14.79 9.11
N ALA A 55 6.30 -15.76 9.83
CA ALA A 55 7.61 -15.61 10.47
C ALA A 55 8.85 -15.62 9.52
N ASP A 56 8.73 -16.14 8.29
CA ASP A 56 9.89 -16.46 7.44
C ASP A 56 10.22 -15.40 6.37
N VAL A 57 10.58 -14.18 6.74
CA VAL A 57 10.82 -13.04 5.82
C VAL A 57 11.53 -13.44 4.49
N PRO A 58 11.04 -12.99 3.31
CA PRO A 58 11.69 -13.27 2.03
C PRO A 58 13.17 -12.86 2.03
N ALA A 59 13.97 -13.56 1.21
CA ALA A 59 15.35 -13.14 0.98
C ALA A 59 15.39 -11.72 0.36
N ASP A 60 16.43 -10.95 0.66
CA ASP A 60 16.69 -9.61 0.12
C ASP A 60 15.69 -8.50 0.52
N VAL A 61 14.96 -8.69 1.62
CA VAL A 61 14.15 -7.62 2.25
C VAL A 61 15.05 -6.68 3.05
N ILE A 62 14.74 -5.38 3.00
CA ILE A 62 15.42 -4.37 3.81
C ILE A 62 14.90 -4.47 5.25
N GLU A 63 15.80 -4.66 6.21
CA GLU A 63 15.46 -4.66 7.64
C GLU A 63 15.47 -3.24 8.20
N SER A 64 14.50 -2.90 9.04
CA SER A 64 14.43 -1.59 9.70
C SER A 64 13.79 -1.66 11.08
N GLY A 65 14.07 -0.67 11.91
CA GLY A 65 13.22 -0.27 13.02
C GLY A 65 11.97 0.46 12.52
N THR A 66 11.15 0.97 13.45
CA THR A 66 9.82 1.55 13.15
C THR A 66 9.84 2.85 12.34
N ALA A 67 11.00 3.45 12.10
CA ALA A 67 11.14 4.63 11.26
C ALA A 67 11.97 4.29 10.02
N VAL A 68 11.34 4.41 8.85
CA VAL A 68 11.99 4.20 7.55
C VAL A 68 12.08 5.55 6.85
N THR A 69 13.29 5.94 6.46
CA THR A 69 13.48 7.08 5.57
C THR A 69 13.20 6.64 4.14
N VAL A 70 12.31 7.34 3.45
CA VAL A 70 12.01 7.12 2.03
C VAL A 70 12.45 8.33 1.26
N ARG A 71 13.28 8.11 0.25
CA ARG A 71 13.70 9.12 -0.72
C ARG A 71 12.99 8.90 -2.03
N THR A 72 12.29 9.93 -2.47
CA THR A 72 11.48 9.89 -3.68
C THR A 72 11.09 11.31 -4.11
N ASP A 73 10.85 11.50 -5.40
CA ASP A 73 10.25 12.71 -5.96
C ASP A 73 8.72 12.62 -6.07
N ALA A 74 8.14 11.45 -5.78
CA ALA A 74 6.69 11.25 -5.76
C ALA A 74 6.03 12.09 -4.66
N VAL A 75 4.81 12.57 -4.92
CA VAL A 75 4.02 13.41 -3.99
C VAL A 75 3.46 12.64 -2.79
N SER A 76 3.51 11.31 -2.84
CA SER A 76 3.07 10.43 -1.75
C SER A 76 3.81 9.09 -1.81
N VAL A 77 4.07 8.55 -0.63
CA VAL A 77 4.45 7.14 -0.46
C VAL A 77 3.21 6.37 -0.02
N LEU A 78 2.92 5.29 -0.72
CA LEU A 78 1.85 4.35 -0.40
C LEU A 78 2.43 3.25 0.50
N VAL A 79 1.76 2.99 1.62
CA VAL A 79 2.12 1.93 2.56
C VAL A 79 1.16 0.77 2.31
N CYS A 80 1.73 -0.37 1.94
CA CYS A 80 0.96 -1.52 1.49
C CYS A 80 1.33 -2.80 2.24
N GLU A 81 0.34 -3.65 2.46
CA GLU A 81 0.55 -5.05 2.82
C GLU A 81 0.90 -5.85 1.55
N PRO A 82 2.01 -6.60 1.51
CA PRO A 82 2.35 -7.41 0.35
C PRO A 82 1.56 -8.73 0.34
N ALA A 83 0.65 -8.88 -0.62
CA ALA A 83 -0.04 -10.13 -0.92
C ALA A 83 0.80 -10.97 -1.89
N PHE A 84 1.57 -11.92 -1.36
CA PHE A 84 2.52 -12.69 -2.16
C PHE A 84 1.84 -13.68 -3.09
N THR A 85 2.48 -13.82 -4.22
CA THR A 85 1.92 -14.34 -5.45
C THR A 85 2.85 -15.42 -6.02
N SER A 86 4.11 -15.41 -5.62
CA SER A 86 5.06 -16.53 -5.70
C SER A 86 5.41 -17.04 -4.30
N GLU A 87 5.81 -18.30 -4.19
CA GLU A 87 6.18 -18.92 -2.90
C GLU A 87 7.54 -18.43 -2.36
N ASP A 88 8.42 -17.98 -3.25
CA ASP A 88 9.75 -17.46 -2.90
C ASP A 88 9.76 -15.97 -2.52
N GLY A 89 8.61 -15.30 -2.56
CA GLY A 89 8.48 -13.88 -2.27
C GLY A 89 8.93 -12.93 -3.38
N SER A 90 9.38 -13.45 -4.53
CA SER A 90 9.82 -12.64 -5.67
C SER A 90 8.71 -11.84 -6.34
N SER A 91 7.44 -12.20 -6.11
CA SER A 91 6.28 -11.55 -6.72
C SER A 91 5.16 -11.36 -5.70
N PHE A 92 4.61 -10.15 -5.63
CA PHE A 92 3.50 -9.79 -4.75
C PHE A 92 2.59 -8.72 -5.38
N VAL A 93 1.38 -8.61 -4.83
CA VAL A 93 0.45 -7.52 -5.10
C VAL A 93 0.47 -6.56 -3.90
N PRO A 94 0.74 -5.26 -4.08
CA PRO A 94 0.63 -4.29 -2.99
C PRO A 94 -0.84 -4.00 -2.69
N VAL A 95 -1.26 -4.28 -1.46
CA VAL A 95 -2.60 -3.98 -0.96
C VAL A 95 -2.52 -2.73 -0.10
N LEU A 96 -3.16 -1.64 -0.52
CA LEU A 96 -3.08 -0.35 0.14
C LEU A 96 -3.64 -0.41 1.57
N ASP A 97 -2.81 -0.05 2.54
CA ASP A 97 -3.22 0.20 3.92
C ASP A 97 -3.41 1.71 4.15
N SER A 98 -2.40 2.49 3.79
CA SER A 98 -2.40 3.93 4.04
C SER A 98 -1.47 4.68 3.07
N ALA A 99 -1.55 6.01 3.07
CA ALA A 99 -0.71 6.87 2.25
C ALA A 99 -0.11 8.01 3.08
N VAL A 100 1.15 8.34 2.82
CA VAL A 100 1.89 9.41 3.47
C VAL A 100 2.26 10.45 2.41
N SER A 101 1.74 11.67 2.55
CA SER A 101 2.15 12.78 1.68
C SER A 101 3.61 13.13 1.90
N THR A 102 4.37 13.30 0.83
CA THR A 102 5.75 13.77 0.89
C THR A 102 5.80 15.29 0.85
N ARG A 103 6.86 15.87 1.43
CA ARG A 103 7.15 17.31 1.34
C ARG A 103 8.62 17.47 1.04
N GLY A 104 8.97 17.35 -0.24
CA GLY A 104 10.36 17.33 -0.70
C GLY A 104 10.84 15.90 -1.00
N GLU A 105 12.14 15.76 -1.18
CA GLU A 105 12.79 14.53 -1.69
C GLU A 105 12.93 13.43 -0.64
N GLU A 106 12.62 13.71 0.63
CA GLU A 106 12.75 12.77 1.74
C GLU A 106 11.53 12.85 2.66
N THR A 107 11.02 11.68 3.07
CA THR A 107 9.96 11.56 4.07
C THR A 107 10.28 10.44 5.05
N ILE A 108 9.82 10.56 6.30
CA ILE A 108 9.93 9.49 7.29
C ILE A 108 8.58 8.80 7.39
N VAL A 109 8.54 7.52 7.04
CA VAL A 109 7.37 6.66 7.21
C VAL A 109 7.52 5.88 8.51
N ARG A 110 6.50 5.95 9.36
CA ARG A 110 6.44 5.17 10.61
C ARG A 110 5.57 3.95 10.42
N LEU A 111 6.13 2.78 10.70
CA LEU A 111 5.50 1.49 10.47
C LEU A 111 5.43 0.69 11.77
N ALA A 112 4.39 -0.14 11.88
CA ALA A 112 4.30 -1.16 12.92
C ALA A 112 5.19 -2.36 12.56
N ASP A 113 5.44 -3.23 13.53
CA ASP A 113 6.20 -4.47 13.32
C ASP A 113 5.51 -5.35 12.27
N GLY A 114 6.30 -5.90 11.35
CA GLY A 114 5.80 -6.73 10.26
C GLY A 114 6.47 -6.42 8.93
N LEU A 115 5.96 -7.06 7.88
CA LEU A 115 6.46 -6.92 6.51
C LEU A 115 5.57 -5.96 5.73
N TRP A 116 6.19 -4.93 5.16
CA TRP A 116 5.52 -3.86 4.42
C TRP A 116 6.10 -3.72 3.02
N ALA A 117 5.27 -3.29 2.07
CA ALA A 117 5.72 -2.76 0.80
C ALA A 117 5.54 -1.24 0.80
N LEU A 118 6.64 -0.51 0.63
CA LEU A 118 6.60 0.93 0.39
C LEU A 118 6.56 1.15 -1.11
N CYS A 119 5.55 1.87 -1.58
CA CYS A 119 5.28 2.03 -3.00
C CYS A 119 5.16 3.50 -3.41
N THR A 120 5.52 3.78 -4.66
CA THR A 120 5.16 5.02 -5.35
C THR A 120 4.47 4.66 -6.65
N ASP A 121 3.48 5.48 -7.03
CA ASP A 121 2.84 5.40 -8.33
C ASP A 121 3.22 6.67 -9.10
N HIS A 122 3.94 6.49 -10.21
CA HIS A 122 4.32 7.57 -11.11
C HIS A 122 3.97 7.20 -12.54
N ASP A 123 3.10 8.01 -13.16
CA ASP A 123 2.65 7.83 -14.54
C ASP A 123 2.11 6.42 -14.87
N GLY A 124 1.49 5.76 -13.89
CA GLY A 124 0.94 4.42 -14.01
C GLY A 124 1.96 3.30 -13.84
N SER A 125 3.21 3.62 -13.50
CA SER A 125 4.23 2.65 -13.11
C SER A 125 4.37 2.63 -11.59
N VAL A 126 4.14 1.47 -10.99
CA VAL A 126 4.40 1.26 -9.57
C VAL A 126 5.87 0.88 -9.35
N ARG A 127 6.52 1.54 -8.40
CA ARG A 127 7.76 1.06 -7.78
C ARG A 127 7.45 0.59 -6.38
N ALA A 128 8.06 -0.50 -5.94
CA ALA A 128 7.87 -1.05 -4.61
C ALA A 128 9.16 -1.59 -4.03
N GLN A 129 9.34 -1.38 -2.73
CA GLN A 129 10.41 -1.97 -1.95
C GLN A 129 9.82 -2.66 -0.72
N LEU A 130 10.18 -3.92 -0.52
CA LEU A 130 9.84 -4.65 0.70
C LEU A 130 10.75 -4.21 1.85
N VAL A 131 10.13 -3.95 3.00
CA VAL A 131 10.79 -3.60 4.25
C VAL A 131 10.21 -4.44 5.38
N HIS A 132 11.07 -5.15 6.09
CA HIS A 132 10.70 -5.84 7.32
C HIS A 132 11.03 -4.93 8.50
N VAL A 133 10.01 -4.67 9.31
CA VAL A 133 10.06 -3.72 10.42
C VAL A 133 10.00 -4.48 11.73
N SER A 134 10.95 -4.20 12.63
CA SER A 134 10.92 -4.69 14.00
C SER A 134 11.23 -3.56 14.97
N SER A 135 10.33 -3.31 15.92
CA SER A 135 10.50 -2.34 17.01
C SER A 135 11.67 -2.67 17.94
N SER A 136 12.15 -3.91 17.90
CA SER A 136 13.36 -4.34 18.61
C SER A 136 14.66 -3.89 17.92
N SER A 137 14.59 -3.53 16.64
CA SER A 137 15.73 -3.05 15.86
C SER A 137 15.94 -1.55 16.07
N PRO A 138 17.15 -1.11 16.48
CA PRO A 138 17.48 0.32 16.55
C PRO A 138 17.91 0.90 15.19
N HIS A 139 18.02 0.08 14.15
CA HIS A 139 18.42 0.51 12.82
C HIS A 139 17.30 1.32 12.14
N ALA A 140 17.65 2.34 11.37
CA ALA A 140 16.70 3.05 10.51
C ALA A 140 17.16 2.89 9.07
N ALA A 141 16.36 2.19 8.27
CA ALA A 141 16.67 1.97 6.87
C ALA A 141 16.39 3.22 6.03
N VAL A 142 17.11 3.33 4.92
CA VAL A 142 16.84 4.28 3.84
C VAL A 142 16.40 3.49 2.62
N VAL A 143 15.26 3.86 2.06
CA VAL A 143 14.64 3.27 0.88
C VAL A 143 14.58 4.31 -0.22
N GLU A 144 14.96 3.93 -1.43
CA GLU A 144 14.93 4.80 -2.63
C GLU A 144 13.79 4.30 -3.55
N LEU A 145 12.83 5.18 -3.86
CA LEU A 145 11.66 4.87 -4.71
C LEU A 145 11.51 5.88 -5.84
#